data_AF-A0A1M5N033-F1
#
_entry.id   AF-A0A1M5N033-F1
#
_cell.length_a   1.000
_cell.length_b   1.000
_cell.length_c   1.000
_cell.angle_alpha   90.00
_cell.angle_beta   90.00
_cell.angle_gamma   90.00
#
_symmetry.space_group_name_H-M   'P 1'
#
loop_
_entity.id
_entity.type
_entity.pdbx_description
1 polymer ?
#
loop_
_entity_poly.entity_id
_entity_poly.type
_entity_poly.pdbx_seq_one_letter_code
_entity_poly.pdbx_strand_id
1 'polypeptide(L)' 'MSSSDKWSNEEKFAVVLETAALSEADLHQYCREKGLYPEQVKRWKQACIAGNTVKSTRNTKLTAEQQTAKNALKN' A
#
# COMPACT_ATOMS: atom_id res chain seq x y z
N MET A 1 -5.03 5.67 -19.40
CA MET A 1 -3.88 4.84 -18.97
C MET A 1 -3.32 5.47 -17.72
N SER A 2 -3.56 4.85 -16.56
CA SER A 2 -3.27 5.43 -15.24
C SER A 2 -1.76 5.57 -15.04
N SER A 3 -1.28 6.81 -14.82
CA SER A 3 0.13 7.18 -14.65
C SER A 3 0.87 6.53 -13.46
N SER A 4 0.20 5.63 -12.72
CA SER A 4 0.76 4.88 -11.59
C SER A 4 1.63 3.68 -11.99
N ASP A 5 1.65 3.30 -13.28
CA ASP A 5 2.50 2.20 -13.82
C ASP A 5 3.94 2.63 -14.08
N LYS A 6 4.21 3.94 -14.22
CA LYS A 6 5.56 4.46 -14.48
C LYS A 6 6.50 4.47 -13.27
N TRP A 7 5.95 4.29 -12.07
CA TRP A 7 6.69 4.42 -10.82
C TRP A 7 6.77 3.06 -10.12
N SER A 8 7.98 2.60 -9.85
CA SER A 8 8.25 1.42 -9.04
C SER A 8 7.79 1.62 -7.59
N ASN A 9 7.63 0.52 -6.85
CA ASN A 9 7.24 0.59 -5.44
C ASN A 9 8.29 1.31 -4.58
N GLU A 10 9.56 1.19 -4.94
CA GLU A 10 10.66 1.84 -4.24
C GLU A 10 10.67 3.35 -4.47
N GLU A 11 10.45 3.80 -5.70
CA GLU A 11 10.32 5.25 -5.99
C GLU A 11 9.08 5.84 -5.31
N LYS A 12 7.94 5.11 -5.31
CA LYS A 12 6.74 5.54 -4.57
C LYS A 12 7.02 5.70 -3.08
N PHE A 13 7.77 4.78 -2.50
CA PHE A 13 8.16 4.85 -1.09
C PHE A 13 9.11 6.02 -0.81
N ALA A 14 10.11 6.25 -1.65
CA ALA A 14 11.03 7.38 -1.54
C ALA A 14 10.27 8.71 -1.56
N VAL A 15 9.33 8.88 -2.49
CA VAL A 15 8.46 10.06 -2.56
C VAL A 15 7.65 10.25 -1.27
N VAL A 16 7.07 9.19 -0.72
CA VAL A 16 6.32 9.27 0.55
C VAL A 16 7.22 9.67 1.71
N LEU A 17 8.47 9.21 1.74
CA LEU A 17 9.45 9.55 2.77
C LEU A 17 9.90 11.02 2.67
N GLU A 18 10.28 11.46 1.47
CA GLU A 18 10.70 12.85 1.21
C GLU A 18 9.59 13.86 1.53
N THR A 19 8.35 13.49 1.24
CA THR A 19 7.18 14.37 1.45
C THR A 19 6.56 14.27 2.84
N ALA A 20 7.09 13.41 3.72
CA ALA A 20 6.48 13.13 5.02
C ALA A 20 6.38 14.35 5.94
N ALA A 21 7.38 15.24 5.87
CA ALA A 21 7.51 16.44 6.71
C ALA A 21 7.18 17.75 5.96
N LEU A 22 6.81 17.68 4.68
CA LEU A 22 6.50 18.87 3.88
C LEU A 22 5.15 19.47 4.26
N SER A 23 5.07 20.80 4.20
CA SER A 23 3.80 21.51 4.25
C SER A 23 2.97 21.24 2.98
N GLU A 24 1.69 21.58 2.97
CA GLU A 24 0.87 21.43 1.76
C GLU A 24 1.46 22.24 0.59
N ALA A 25 1.90 23.47 0.84
CA ALA A 25 2.50 24.33 -0.19
C ALA A 25 3.77 23.71 -0.81
N ASP A 26 4.63 23.14 0.03
CA ASP A 26 5.87 22.49 -0.42
C ASP A 26 5.58 21.19 -1.15
N LEU A 27 4.58 20.42 -0.70
CA LEU A 27 4.11 19.23 -1.41
C LEU A 27 3.60 19.59 -2.80
N HIS A 28 2.84 20.68 -2.94
CA HIS A 28 2.37 21.17 -4.24
C HIS A 28 3.53 21.53 -5.17
N GLN A 29 4.58 22.18 -4.63
CA GLN A 29 5.76 22.53 -5.41
C GLN A 29 6.56 21.29 -5.84
N TYR A 30 6.85 20.39 -4.89
CA TYR A 30 7.51 19.11 -5.14
C TYR A 30 6.78 18.30 -6.22
N CYS A 31 5.45 18.25 -6.14
CA CYS A 31 4.62 17.54 -7.11
C CYS A 31 4.77 18.12 -8.52
N ARG A 32 4.79 19.45 -8.68
CA ARG A 32 5.00 20.09 -9.98
C ARG A 32 6.35 19.74 -10.59
N GLU A 33 7.41 19.75 -9.77
CA GLU A 33 8.78 19.44 -10.22
C GLU A 33 8.94 17.97 -10.64
N LYS A 34 8.28 17.05 -9.93
CA LYS A 34 8.37 15.61 -10.20
C LYS A 34 7.32 15.09 -11.20
N GLY A 35 6.44 15.97 -11.71
CA GLY A 35 5.33 15.55 -12.58
C GLY A 35 4.30 14.66 -11.86
N LEU A 36 4.13 14.89 -10.56
CA LEU A 36 3.21 14.17 -9.68
C LEU A 36 2.00 15.04 -9.34
N TYR A 37 0.94 14.38 -8.85
CA TYR A 37 -0.20 15.06 -8.23
C TYR A 37 -0.17 14.86 -6.72
N PRO A 38 -0.50 15.87 -5.90
CA PRO A 38 -0.53 15.74 -4.44
C PRO A 38 -1.41 14.57 -3.96
N GLU A 39 -2.55 14.35 -4.63
CA GLU A 39 -3.45 13.23 -4.33
C GLU A 39 -2.80 11.86 -4.58
N GLN A 40 -1.90 11.74 -5.57
CA GLN A 40 -1.15 10.51 -5.81
C GLN A 40 -0.20 10.21 -4.66
N VAL A 41 0.51 11.23 -4.16
CA VAL A 41 1.41 11.12 -3.00
C VAL A 41 0.63 10.75 -1.74
N LYS A 42 -0.52 11.40 -1.50
CA LYS A 42 -1.41 11.08 -0.39
C LYS A 42 -1.89 9.63 -0.45
N ARG A 43 -2.27 9.14 -1.64
CA ARG A 43 -2.68 7.75 -1.84
C ARG A 43 -1.58 6.76 -1.52
N TRP A 44 -0.34 7.05 -1.93
CA TRP A 44 0.82 6.21 -1.60
C TRP A 44 1.14 6.24 -0.11
N LYS A 45 1.07 7.41 0.53
CA LYS A 45 1.23 7.55 1.99
C LYS A 45 0.19 6.72 2.74
N GLN A 46 -1.07 6.81 2.33
CA GLN A 46 -2.14 5.98 2.87
C GLN A 46 -1.89 4.49 2.64
N ALA A 47 -1.42 4.09 1.44
CA ALA A 47 -1.06 2.70 1.17
C ALA A 47 0.12 2.21 2.02
N CYS A 48 1.11 3.05 2.32
CA CYS A 48 2.21 2.72 3.23
C CYS A 48 1.72 2.52 4.68
N ILE A 49 0.79 3.35 5.15
CA ILE A 49 0.18 3.22 6.48
C ILE A 49 -0.76 2.00 6.53
N ALA A 50 -1.58 1.83 5.50
CA ALA A 50 -2.56 0.74 5.36
C ALA A 50 -1.89 -0.62 5.19
N GLY A 51 -0.87 -0.72 4.33
CA GLY A 51 -0.12 -1.97 4.09
C GLY A 51 0.53 -2.53 5.35
N ASN A 52 0.85 -1.66 6.32
CA ASN A 52 1.32 -2.08 7.64
C ASN A 52 0.18 -2.49 8.59
N THR A 53 -1.05 -2.05 8.36
CA THR A 53 -2.24 -2.41 9.16
C THR A 53 -2.98 -3.64 8.62
N VAL A 54 -2.81 -4.04 7.34
CA VAL A 54 -3.36 -5.31 6.80
C VAL A 54 -2.49 -6.52 7.17
N LYS A 55 -2.02 -6.62 8.42
CA LYS A 55 -1.49 -7.85 9.03
C LYS A 55 -2.48 -8.47 10.03
N SER A 56 -3.78 -8.39 9.78
CA SER A 56 -4.77 -9.14 10.61
C SER A 56 -5.88 -9.85 9.85
N THR A 57 -5.97 -9.79 8.52
CA THR A 57 -7.08 -10.43 7.78
C THR A 57 -6.63 -11.16 6.52
N ARG A 58 -5.48 -11.83 6.56
CA ARG A 58 -5.10 -12.84 5.53
C ARG A 58 -4.70 -14.21 6.10
N ASN A 59 -5.14 -14.53 7.32
CA ASN A 59 -4.95 -15.86 7.93
C ASN A 59 -6.26 -16.61 8.24
N THR A 60 -7.42 -16.16 7.75
CA THR A 60 -8.71 -16.83 8.03
C THR A 60 -9.19 -17.76 6.92
N LYS A 61 -8.46 -17.89 5.80
CA LYS A 61 -8.82 -18.83 4.71
C LYS A 61 -8.00 -20.12 4.67
N LEU A 62 -6.94 -20.25 5.48
CA LEU A 62 -6.10 -21.45 5.49
C LEU A 62 -6.55 -22.51 6.52
N THR A 63 -7.47 -22.20 7.42
CA THR A 63 -7.91 -23.14 8.48
C THR A 63 -9.24 -23.85 8.19
N ALA A 64 -10.07 -23.35 7.27
CA ALA A 64 -11.35 -23.99 6.95
C ALA A 64 -11.19 -25.29 6.14
N GLU A 65 -10.17 -25.37 5.28
CA GLU A 65 -9.91 -26.58 4.46
C GLU A 65 -9.07 -27.64 5.20
N GLN A 66 -8.31 -27.26 6.23
CA GLN A 66 -7.53 -28.22 7.02
C GLN A 66 -8.39 -29.00 8.04
N GLN A 67 -9.56 -28.49 8.41
CA GLN A 67 -10.45 -29.14 9.37
C GLN A 67 -11.39 -30.19 8.75
N THR A 68 -11.76 -30.03 7.47
CA THR A 68 -12.54 -31.04 6.74
C THR A 68 -11.73 -32.30 6.43
N ALA A 69 -10.42 -32.16 6.17
CA ALA A 69 -9.55 -33.32 5.91
C ALA A 69 -9.32 -34.21 7.14
N LYS A 70 -9.35 -33.66 8.37
CA LYS A 70 -9.12 -34.46 9.60
C LYS A 70 -10.34 -35.29 10.02
N ASN A 71 -11.55 -34.88 9.67
CA ASN A 71 -12.78 -35.61 10.03
C ASN A 71 -13.13 -36.74 9.06
N ALA A 72 -12.57 -36.72 7.84
CA ALA A 72 -12.77 -37.78 6.86
C ALA A 72 -11.92 -39.05 7.11
N LEU A 73 -10.85 -38.96 7.89
CA LEU A 73 -9.97 -40.09 8.20
C LEU A 73 -10.40 -40.91 9.42
N LYS A 74 -11.53 -40.56 10.06
CA LYS A 74 -11.97 -41.16 11.33
C LYS A 74 -13.30 -41.90 11.24
N ASN A 75 -13.78 -42.23 10.04
CA ASN A 75 -14.94 -43.10 9.80
C ASN A 75 -14.52 -44.38 9.09
#